data_AF-A0A1G2K664-F1
#
_entry.id   AF-A0A1G2K664-F1
#
_cell.length_a   1.000
_cell.length_b   1.000
_cell.length_c   1.000
_cell.angle_alpha   90.00
_cell.angle_beta   90.00
_cell.angle_gamma   90.00
#
_symmetry.space_group_name_H-M   'P 1'
#
loop_
_entity.id
_entity.type
_entity.pdbx_description
1 polymer ?
#
loop_
_entity_poly.entity_id
_entity_poly.type
_entity_poly.pdbx_seq_one_letter_code
_entity_poly.pdbx_strand_id
1 'polypeptide(L)'
;MSENAYWRRILESTFVDSLSEDFKERVYYFLKCFANEINGLNRAGYPRAIDGGRFKEICDRTRPFARYVDHTTLNVEKGRLENVVETALMQGFFPTDYFLPVDEKTGMISIVVENNSEELYIAINEGLDGWTPASSERIKEFQKYLVRLFYRTGVPIPGVVEGEQGGKKTLTVLAEGDSNPPIIEISEDRAAKSHISDSVEKHGEFLQHYALDATYFFTSENFFDRRKARPGMKTMDHLFQTVKDRDILPLASEHVLEGSAGRTPEDRHVVKQFFGAELAHGWFPEFIERMGPNAKRGLFVANTVLGLYRDKEKEMKK
;
A
#
# COMPACT_ATOMS: atom_id res chain seq x y z
N MET A 1 -17.87 14.55 -10.35
CA MET A 1 -17.72 14.49 -11.83
C MET A 1 -18.28 13.15 -12.29
N SER A 2 -18.96 13.07 -13.44
CA SER A 2 -19.39 11.77 -13.94
C SER A 2 -18.16 10.93 -14.33
N GLU A 3 -18.18 9.63 -14.02
CA GLU A 3 -17.13 8.66 -14.34
C GLU A 3 -16.65 8.78 -15.80
N ASN A 4 -17.58 9.04 -16.72
CA ASN A 4 -17.30 9.29 -18.14
C ASN A 4 -16.46 10.54 -18.41
N ALA A 5 -16.65 11.64 -17.67
CA ALA A 5 -15.88 12.87 -17.89
C ALA A 5 -14.42 12.72 -17.45
N TYR A 6 -14.17 11.95 -16.39
CA TYR A 6 -12.83 11.66 -15.89
C TYR A 6 -12.04 10.75 -16.83
N TRP A 7 -12.62 9.62 -17.24
CA TRP A 7 -11.99 8.71 -18.20
C TRP A 7 -11.80 9.35 -19.58
N ARG A 8 -12.72 10.22 -19.99
CA ARG A 8 -12.58 10.99 -21.23
C ARG A 8 -11.40 11.97 -21.14
N ARG A 9 -11.17 12.60 -19.99
CA ARG A 9 -9.97 13.43 -19.72
C ARG A 9 -8.66 12.64 -19.82
N ILE A 10 -8.61 11.42 -19.28
CA ILE A 10 -7.43 10.54 -19.43
C ILE A 10 -7.21 10.20 -20.91
N LEU A 11 -8.27 9.83 -21.64
CA LEU A 11 -8.20 9.53 -23.08
C LEU A 11 -7.77 10.72 -23.93
N GLU A 12 -8.18 11.93 -23.56
CA GLU A 12 -7.88 13.19 -24.24
C GLU A 12 -6.55 13.82 -23.76
N SER A 13 -5.79 13.14 -22.90
CA SER A 13 -4.47 13.61 -22.44
C SER A 13 -3.44 13.51 -23.56
N THR A 14 -2.52 14.49 -23.62
CA THR A 14 -1.39 14.48 -24.57
C THR A 14 -0.45 13.30 -24.35
N PHE A 15 -0.46 12.70 -23.15
CA PHE A 15 0.10 11.38 -22.93
C PHE A 15 -0.49 10.34 -23.85
N VAL A 16 -1.79 10.11 -23.76
CA VAL A 16 -2.49 9.11 -24.55
C VAL A 16 -2.12 9.39 -26.02
N ASP A 17 -2.22 10.62 -26.50
CA ASP A 17 -1.83 10.98 -27.88
C ASP A 17 -0.38 10.74 -28.31
N SER A 18 0.55 10.74 -27.38
CA SER A 18 1.98 10.50 -27.63
C SER A 18 2.37 9.01 -27.66
N LEU A 19 1.42 8.13 -27.39
CA LEU A 19 1.56 6.68 -27.43
C LEU A 19 1.07 6.15 -28.78
N SER A 20 1.53 4.97 -29.20
CA SER A 20 0.85 4.28 -30.30
C SER A 20 -0.60 3.99 -29.89
N GLU A 21 -1.55 4.07 -30.83
CA GLU A 21 -2.97 3.80 -30.57
C GLU A 21 -3.20 2.48 -29.79
N ASP A 22 -2.47 1.42 -30.11
CA ASP A 22 -2.52 0.14 -29.40
C ASP A 22 -2.10 0.23 -27.92
N PHE A 23 -1.24 1.18 -27.56
CA PHE A 23 -0.74 1.37 -26.20
C PHE A 23 -1.66 2.28 -25.37
N LYS A 24 -2.25 3.29 -26.03
CA LYS A 24 -3.33 4.13 -25.49
C LYS A 24 -4.43 3.27 -24.92
N GLU A 25 -4.93 2.33 -25.72
CA GLU A 25 -5.97 1.39 -25.29
C GLU A 25 -5.50 0.54 -24.11
N ARG A 26 -4.31 -0.05 -24.14
CA ARG A 26 -3.90 -1.04 -23.13
C ARG A 26 -3.72 -0.46 -21.72
N VAL A 27 -2.99 0.65 -21.54
CA VAL A 27 -2.81 1.27 -20.21
C VAL A 27 -4.12 1.89 -19.72
N TYR A 28 -4.88 2.52 -20.62
CA TYR A 28 -6.20 3.06 -20.31
C TYR A 28 -7.16 1.97 -19.86
N TYR A 29 -7.35 0.90 -20.64
CA TYR A 29 -8.23 -0.20 -20.28
C TYR A 29 -7.72 -0.95 -19.06
N PHE A 30 -6.42 -1.08 -18.87
CA PHE A 30 -5.85 -1.69 -17.67
C PHE A 30 -6.22 -0.88 -16.41
N LEU A 31 -5.91 0.42 -16.38
CA LEU A 31 -6.26 1.30 -15.26
C LEU A 31 -7.78 1.44 -15.07
N LYS A 32 -8.53 1.49 -16.17
CA LYS A 32 -10.00 1.56 -16.17
C LYS A 32 -10.64 0.28 -15.66
N CYS A 33 -10.14 -0.89 -16.05
CA CYS A 33 -10.63 -2.17 -15.54
C CYS A 33 -10.46 -2.21 -14.01
N PHE A 34 -9.26 -1.90 -13.51
CA PHE A 34 -9.03 -1.85 -12.07
C PHE A 34 -9.92 -0.83 -11.35
N ALA A 35 -10.01 0.38 -11.89
CA ALA A 35 -10.85 1.40 -11.29
C ALA A 35 -12.34 1.03 -11.30
N ASN A 36 -12.84 0.35 -12.35
CA ASN A 36 -14.21 -0.15 -12.40
C ASN A 36 -14.45 -1.28 -11.39
N GLU A 37 -13.49 -2.21 -11.25
CA GLU A 37 -13.56 -3.28 -10.25
C GLU A 37 -13.63 -2.68 -8.84
N ILE A 38 -12.84 -1.65 -8.57
CA ILE A 38 -12.76 -1.02 -7.25
C ILE A 38 -13.95 -0.10 -6.98
N ASN A 39 -14.42 0.64 -7.98
CA ASN A 39 -15.68 1.37 -7.89
C ASN A 39 -16.85 0.40 -7.62
N GLY A 40 -16.81 -0.81 -8.19
CA GLY A 40 -17.70 -1.91 -7.85
C GLY A 40 -17.64 -2.33 -6.39
N LEU A 41 -16.43 -2.46 -5.83
CA LEU A 41 -16.16 -2.91 -4.46
C LEU A 41 -16.36 -1.83 -3.37
N ASN A 42 -16.34 -0.55 -3.76
CA ASN A 42 -16.41 0.61 -2.85
C ASN A 42 -17.73 1.40 -2.99
N ARG A 43 -18.80 0.81 -3.55
CA ARG A 43 -20.09 1.50 -3.77
C ARG A 43 -20.72 2.01 -2.47
N ALA A 44 -21.26 3.23 -2.50
CA ALA A 44 -22.04 3.76 -1.39
C ALA A 44 -23.26 2.86 -1.07
N GLY A 45 -23.35 2.39 0.18
CA GLY A 45 -24.44 1.51 0.65
C GLY A 45 -24.16 0.00 0.56
N TYR A 46 -23.00 -0.42 0.03
CA TYR A 46 -22.53 -1.82 0.13
C TYR A 46 -22.05 -2.14 1.56
N PRO A 47 -22.00 -3.42 1.99
CA PRO A 47 -21.55 -3.78 3.34
C PRO A 47 -20.18 -3.18 3.64
N ARG A 48 -20.12 -2.33 4.67
CA ARG A 48 -18.92 -1.55 5.01
C ARG A 48 -17.80 -2.41 5.57
N ALA A 49 -18.11 -3.55 6.18
CA ALA A 49 -17.12 -4.46 6.75
C ALA A 49 -16.61 -5.47 5.70
N ILE A 50 -15.33 -5.76 5.73
CA ILE A 50 -14.68 -6.87 5.03
C ILE A 50 -14.89 -8.13 5.87
N ASP A 51 -15.93 -8.87 5.53
CA ASP A 51 -16.20 -10.20 6.08
C ASP A 51 -15.71 -11.31 5.13
N GLY A 52 -16.00 -12.57 5.44
CA GLY A 52 -15.61 -13.71 4.59
C GLY A 52 -16.12 -13.63 3.16
N GLY A 53 -17.36 -13.15 2.97
CA GLY A 53 -17.96 -13.01 1.64
C GLY A 53 -17.28 -11.91 0.83
N ARG A 54 -17.09 -10.74 1.44
CA ARG A 54 -16.46 -9.59 0.78
C ARG A 54 -14.97 -9.81 0.51
N PHE A 55 -14.25 -10.45 1.43
CA PHE A 55 -12.85 -10.81 1.23
C PHE A 55 -12.70 -11.78 0.04
N LYS A 56 -13.58 -12.78 -0.05
CA LYS A 56 -13.62 -13.70 -1.20
C LYS A 56 -13.92 -12.98 -2.51
N GLU A 57 -14.87 -12.03 -2.51
CA GLU A 57 -15.18 -11.22 -3.70
C GLU A 57 -13.97 -10.40 -4.16
N ILE A 58 -13.25 -9.76 -3.24
CA ILE A 58 -12.01 -9.04 -3.55
C ILE A 58 -11.00 -9.99 -4.18
N CYS A 59 -10.76 -11.16 -3.58
CA CYS A 59 -9.84 -12.16 -4.13
C CYS A 59 -10.26 -12.62 -5.54
N ASP A 60 -11.54 -12.92 -5.74
CA ASP A 60 -12.08 -13.39 -7.02
C ASP A 60 -11.94 -12.32 -8.13
N ARG A 61 -12.05 -11.04 -7.78
CA ARG A 61 -11.84 -9.90 -8.72
C ARG A 61 -10.37 -9.57 -8.95
N THR A 62 -9.50 -9.76 -7.97
CA THR A 62 -8.04 -9.53 -8.11
C THR A 62 -7.38 -10.65 -8.91
N ARG A 63 -7.82 -11.91 -8.75
CA ARG A 63 -7.17 -13.10 -9.32
C ARG A 63 -6.87 -13.02 -10.83
N PRO A 64 -7.76 -12.53 -11.71
CA PRO A 64 -7.46 -12.38 -13.14
C PRO A 64 -6.26 -11.47 -13.45
N PHE A 65 -5.90 -10.61 -12.49
CA PHE A 65 -4.83 -9.62 -12.64
C PHE A 65 -3.62 -9.87 -11.74
N ALA A 66 -3.62 -10.95 -10.94
CA ALA A 66 -2.60 -11.25 -9.92
C ALA A 66 -1.16 -11.14 -10.46
N ARG A 67 -0.91 -11.57 -11.71
CA ARG A 67 0.42 -11.46 -12.34
C ARG A 67 0.94 -10.02 -12.48
N TYR A 68 0.06 -9.03 -12.55
CA TYR A 68 0.39 -7.60 -12.72
C TYR A 68 0.34 -6.80 -11.41
N VAL A 69 -0.14 -7.42 -10.34
CA VAL A 69 -0.33 -6.79 -9.05
C VAL A 69 0.73 -7.32 -8.10
N ASP A 70 1.55 -6.42 -7.57
CA ASP A 70 2.48 -6.76 -6.49
C ASP A 70 1.72 -7.07 -5.21
N HIS A 71 0.78 -6.19 -4.84
CA HIS A 71 -0.12 -6.40 -3.71
C HIS A 71 -1.39 -5.55 -3.81
N THR A 72 -2.41 -5.99 -3.06
CA THR A 72 -3.66 -5.28 -2.83
C THR A 72 -3.66 -4.70 -1.43
N THR A 73 -4.15 -3.48 -1.26
CA THR A 73 -4.23 -2.87 0.07
C THR A 73 -5.67 -2.65 0.50
N LEU A 74 -6.00 -3.15 1.68
CA LEU A 74 -7.29 -3.02 2.35
C LEU A 74 -7.13 -2.14 3.58
N ASN A 75 -8.02 -1.17 3.76
CA ASN A 75 -8.11 -0.37 4.97
C ASN A 75 -9.34 -0.80 5.76
N VAL A 76 -9.16 -1.05 7.05
CA VAL A 76 -10.22 -1.55 7.95
C VAL A 76 -10.50 -0.58 9.09
N GLU A 77 -11.64 -0.76 9.74
CA GLU A 77 -12.02 0.00 10.92
C GLU A 77 -11.12 -0.34 12.12
N LYS A 78 -11.05 0.58 13.09
CA LYS A 78 -10.27 0.39 14.31
C LYS A 78 -10.70 -0.88 15.05
N GLY A 79 -9.73 -1.74 15.39
CA GLY A 79 -9.97 -3.03 16.07
C GLY A 79 -10.51 -4.14 15.17
N ARG A 80 -10.53 -3.97 13.84
CA ARG A 80 -11.01 -4.98 12.90
C ARG A 80 -9.89 -5.73 12.18
N LEU A 81 -8.65 -5.27 12.25
CA LEU A 81 -7.51 -5.84 11.52
C LEU A 81 -7.38 -7.34 11.76
N GLU A 82 -7.37 -7.78 13.02
CA GLU A 82 -7.24 -9.18 13.40
C GLU A 82 -8.38 -10.03 12.83
N ASN A 83 -9.61 -9.53 12.84
CA ASN A 83 -10.77 -10.27 12.30
C ASN A 83 -10.65 -10.50 10.78
N VAL A 84 -10.14 -9.51 10.05
CA VAL A 84 -9.93 -9.62 8.61
C VAL A 84 -8.74 -10.54 8.30
N VAL A 85 -7.69 -10.50 9.12
CA VAL A 85 -6.56 -11.45 9.01
C VAL A 85 -7.05 -12.87 9.25
N GLU A 86 -7.79 -13.15 10.32
CA GLU A 86 -8.37 -14.47 10.59
C GLU A 86 -9.29 -14.94 9.44
N THR A 87 -10.04 -14.01 8.85
CA THR A 87 -10.83 -14.29 7.64
C THR A 87 -9.95 -14.73 6.47
N ALA A 88 -8.82 -14.08 6.24
CA ALA A 88 -7.86 -14.47 5.21
C ALA A 88 -7.22 -15.84 5.51
N LEU A 89 -6.85 -16.10 6.76
CA LEU A 89 -6.27 -17.39 7.18
C LEU A 89 -7.25 -18.55 6.93
N MET A 90 -8.53 -18.38 7.25
CA MET A 90 -9.58 -19.36 6.94
C MET A 90 -9.76 -19.61 5.44
N GLN A 91 -9.33 -18.68 4.60
CA GLN A 91 -9.37 -18.78 3.13
C GLN A 91 -8.02 -19.23 2.52
N GLY A 92 -7.11 -19.74 3.34
CA GLY A 92 -5.85 -20.33 2.87
C GLY A 92 -4.72 -19.33 2.63
N PHE A 93 -4.85 -18.11 3.15
CA PHE A 93 -3.73 -17.17 3.19
C PHE A 93 -2.83 -17.44 4.40
N PHE A 94 -1.58 -16.97 4.33
CA PHE A 94 -0.59 -17.06 5.40
C PHE A 94 0.07 -15.70 5.64
N PRO A 95 0.39 -15.35 6.89
CA PRO A 95 1.01 -14.07 7.21
C PRO A 95 2.49 -14.07 6.79
N THR A 96 2.92 -13.03 6.08
CA THR A 96 4.27 -12.95 5.49
C THR A 96 5.07 -11.75 5.97
N ASP A 97 4.40 -10.62 6.21
CA ASP A 97 5.04 -9.40 6.71
C ASP A 97 4.06 -8.61 7.57
N TYR A 98 4.55 -7.55 8.20
CA TYR A 98 3.76 -6.64 9.00
C TYR A 98 4.37 -5.24 8.97
N PHE A 99 3.63 -4.26 9.45
CA PHE A 99 4.13 -2.91 9.71
C PHE A 99 3.82 -2.52 11.16
N LEU A 100 4.88 -2.17 11.90
CA LEU A 100 4.81 -1.55 13.21
C LEU A 100 5.42 -0.15 13.10
N PRO A 101 4.75 0.90 13.59
CA PRO A 101 5.22 2.25 13.41
C PRO A 101 6.40 2.53 14.33
N VAL A 102 7.49 3.06 13.76
CA VAL A 102 8.73 3.39 14.48
C VAL A 102 8.98 4.90 14.57
N ASP A 103 8.06 5.73 14.06
CA ASP A 103 8.17 7.19 14.10
C ASP A 103 6.83 7.86 14.34
N GLU A 104 6.84 9.14 14.72
CA GLU A 104 5.63 9.91 15.00
C GLU A 104 4.80 10.27 13.76
N LYS A 105 5.30 9.97 12.56
CA LYS A 105 4.68 10.40 11.31
C LYS A 105 3.92 9.27 10.63
N THR A 106 3.81 8.12 11.31
CA THR A 106 3.10 6.95 10.80
C THR A 106 1.89 6.62 11.65
N GLY A 107 0.72 6.96 11.16
CA GLY A 107 -0.55 6.65 11.82
C GLY A 107 -1.14 5.31 11.35
N MET A 108 -0.38 4.21 11.33
CA MET A 108 -0.93 2.90 10.96
C MET A 108 -0.18 1.69 11.54
N ILE A 109 -0.90 0.58 11.61
CA ILE A 109 -0.39 -0.78 11.75
C ILE A 109 -0.90 -1.61 10.56
N SER A 110 -0.17 -2.66 10.18
CA SER A 110 -0.60 -3.50 9.07
C SER A 110 -0.04 -4.93 9.12
N ILE A 111 -0.74 -5.86 8.48
CA ILE A 111 -0.29 -7.23 8.22
C ILE A 111 -0.42 -7.52 6.73
N VAL A 112 0.60 -8.15 6.15
CA VAL A 112 0.52 -8.74 4.82
C VAL A 112 0.25 -10.23 4.95
N VAL A 113 -0.76 -10.68 4.21
CA VAL A 113 -1.08 -12.07 4.01
C VAL A 113 -0.92 -12.46 2.54
N GLU A 114 -0.44 -13.68 2.30
CA GLU A 114 -0.16 -14.24 0.97
C GLU A 114 -0.95 -15.53 0.75
N ASN A 115 -1.48 -15.72 -0.46
CA ASN A 115 -1.86 -17.02 -0.99
C ASN A 115 -0.96 -17.36 -2.18
N ASN A 116 0.06 -18.18 -1.92
CA ASN A 116 1.05 -18.59 -2.92
C ASN A 116 0.44 -19.31 -4.13
N SER A 117 -0.62 -20.09 -3.93
CA SER A 117 -1.25 -20.85 -5.01
C SER A 117 -2.01 -19.97 -6.00
N GLU A 118 -2.50 -18.82 -5.53
CA GLU A 118 -3.24 -17.85 -6.34
C GLU A 118 -2.40 -16.62 -6.71
N GLU A 119 -1.14 -16.55 -6.29
CA GLU A 119 -0.24 -15.40 -6.42
C GLU A 119 -0.86 -14.09 -5.89
N LEU A 120 -1.66 -14.18 -4.81
CA LEU A 120 -2.34 -13.05 -4.20
C LEU A 120 -1.62 -12.57 -2.94
N TYR A 121 -1.39 -11.27 -2.87
CA TYR A 121 -0.75 -10.58 -1.74
C TYR A 121 -1.65 -9.45 -1.27
N ILE A 122 -1.99 -9.44 0.02
CA ILE A 122 -2.95 -8.48 0.57
C ILE A 122 -2.36 -7.85 1.84
N ALA A 123 -2.16 -6.53 1.81
CA ALA A 123 -1.88 -5.72 2.99
C ALA A 123 -3.20 -5.28 3.63
N ILE A 124 -3.34 -5.51 4.94
CA ILE A 124 -4.53 -5.17 5.73
C ILE A 124 -4.11 -4.13 6.76
N ASN A 125 -4.52 -2.88 6.54
CA ASN A 125 -4.13 -1.74 7.35
C ASN A 125 -5.23 -1.32 8.31
N GLU A 126 -4.80 -0.85 9.48
CA GLU A 126 -5.63 -0.11 10.42
C GLU A 126 -4.95 1.21 10.78
N GLY A 127 -5.73 2.30 10.75
CA GLY A 127 -5.27 3.63 11.10
C GLY A 127 -5.10 3.83 12.61
N LEU A 128 -4.08 4.60 12.99
CA LEU A 128 -3.82 5.04 14.37
C LEU A 128 -4.03 6.55 14.47
N ASP A 129 -4.98 6.96 15.31
CA ASP A 129 -5.32 8.37 15.50
C ASP A 129 -4.37 9.04 16.48
N GLY A 130 -3.21 9.39 15.95
CA GLY A 130 -2.18 10.13 16.66
C GLY A 130 -1.45 9.31 17.71
N TRP A 131 -0.61 10.00 18.49
CA TRP A 131 0.24 9.38 19.50
C TRP A 131 -0.35 9.55 20.88
N THR A 132 -1.48 8.87 21.07
CA THR A 132 -2.29 8.90 22.29
C THR A 132 -2.08 7.63 23.11
N PRO A 133 -2.46 7.61 24.40
CA PRO A 133 -2.45 6.39 25.20
C PRO A 133 -3.26 5.25 24.56
N ALA A 134 -4.37 5.58 23.87
CA ALA A 134 -5.18 4.60 23.15
C ALA A 134 -4.44 3.98 21.96
N SER A 135 -3.69 4.77 21.18
CA SER A 135 -2.86 4.26 20.08
C SER A 135 -1.71 3.40 20.62
N SER A 136 -1.11 3.79 21.74
CA SER A 136 -0.05 3.02 22.40
C SER A 136 -0.53 1.62 22.82
N GLU A 137 -1.68 1.55 23.50
CA GLU A 137 -2.29 0.27 23.86
C GLU A 137 -2.65 -0.56 22.63
N ARG A 138 -3.19 0.06 21.57
CA ARG A 138 -3.49 -0.63 20.32
C ARG A 138 -2.24 -1.23 19.67
N ILE A 139 -1.10 -0.51 19.65
CA ILE A 139 0.18 -1.01 19.14
C ILE A 139 0.67 -2.20 19.98
N LYS A 140 0.52 -2.15 21.31
CA LYS A 140 0.92 -3.26 22.20
C LYS A 140 0.04 -4.50 22.00
N GLU A 141 -1.27 -4.32 21.83
CA GLU A 141 -2.20 -5.41 21.49
C GLU A 141 -1.83 -6.05 20.15
N PHE A 142 -1.58 -5.22 19.15
CA PHE A 142 -1.16 -5.66 17.82
C PHE A 142 0.18 -6.41 17.86
N GLN A 143 1.17 -5.91 18.62
CA GLN A 143 2.44 -6.61 18.80
C GLN A 143 2.27 -7.99 19.44
N LYS A 144 1.41 -8.13 20.46
CA LYS A 144 1.08 -9.43 21.06
C LYS A 144 0.43 -10.37 20.05
N TYR A 145 -0.42 -9.84 19.18
CA TYR A 145 -1.03 -10.60 18.08
C TYR A 145 0.04 -11.08 17.09
N LEU A 146 0.96 -10.21 16.66
CA LEU A 146 2.09 -10.57 15.79
C LEU A 146 2.95 -11.69 16.37
N VAL A 147 3.28 -11.64 17.67
CA VAL A 147 4.06 -12.70 18.34
C VAL A 147 3.36 -14.05 18.24
N ARG A 148 2.02 -14.09 18.39
CA ARG A 148 1.24 -15.33 18.24
C ARG A 148 1.18 -15.80 16.79
N LEU A 149 0.91 -14.87 15.89
CA LEU A 149 0.70 -15.11 14.47
C LEU A 149 1.98 -15.62 13.78
N PHE A 150 3.13 -15.05 14.12
CA PHE A 150 4.44 -15.38 13.54
C PHE A 150 5.29 -16.32 14.41
N TYR A 151 4.73 -16.90 15.48
CA TYR A 151 5.47 -17.76 16.44
C TYR A 151 6.30 -18.88 15.78
N ARG A 152 5.85 -19.40 14.62
CA ARG A 152 6.49 -20.51 13.91
C ARG A 152 7.20 -20.14 12.61
N THR A 153 7.22 -18.86 12.22
CA THR A 153 7.73 -18.44 10.91
C THR A 153 9.19 -17.99 10.96
N GLY A 154 9.74 -17.74 12.16
CA GLY A 154 11.09 -17.18 12.33
C GLY A 154 11.21 -15.70 11.94
N VAL A 155 10.10 -15.04 11.61
CA VAL A 155 10.09 -13.59 11.34
C VAL A 155 10.31 -12.86 12.66
N PRO A 156 11.35 -12.01 12.78
CA PRO A 156 11.63 -11.28 14.02
C PRO A 156 10.53 -10.25 14.27
N ILE A 157 10.00 -10.22 15.50
CA ILE A 157 8.99 -9.26 15.97
C ILE A 157 9.64 -8.33 17.01
N PRO A 158 9.68 -7.01 16.79
CA PRO A 158 10.28 -6.08 17.74
C PRO A 158 9.51 -6.05 19.06
N GLY A 159 10.23 -5.72 20.13
CA GLY A 159 9.61 -5.38 21.41
C GLY A 159 8.94 -4.01 21.33
N VAL A 160 7.85 -3.81 22.07
CA VAL A 160 7.21 -2.50 22.25
C VAL A 160 7.22 -2.19 23.73
N VAL A 161 7.86 -1.09 24.11
CA VAL A 161 8.08 -0.70 25.51
C VAL A 161 7.53 0.70 25.73
N GLU A 162 6.73 0.85 26.78
CA GLU A 162 6.34 2.15 27.31
C GLU A 162 7.29 2.57 28.42
N GLY A 163 7.57 3.87 28.48
CA GLY A 163 8.45 4.45 29.47
C GLY A 163 8.03 5.85 29.88
N GLU A 164 8.91 6.49 30.65
CA GLU A 164 8.79 7.89 31.03
C GLU A 164 10.13 8.59 30.82
N GLN A 165 10.12 9.71 30.10
CA GLN A 165 11.31 10.54 29.90
C GLN A 165 10.95 12.01 30.13
N GLY A 166 11.62 12.64 31.10
CA GLY A 166 11.38 14.05 31.44
C GLY A 166 9.94 14.33 31.88
N GLY A 167 9.30 13.39 32.59
CA GLY A 167 7.90 13.54 33.07
C GLY A 167 6.82 13.24 32.01
N LYS A 168 7.22 12.80 30.82
CA LYS A 168 6.31 12.50 29.71
C LYS A 168 6.28 11.00 29.44
N LYS A 169 5.09 10.47 29.17
CA LYS A 169 4.93 9.08 28.72
C LYS A 169 5.51 8.90 27.32
N THR A 170 6.19 7.80 27.10
CA THR A 170 6.84 7.50 25.82
C THR A 170 6.56 6.07 25.36
N LEU A 171 6.63 5.84 24.05
CA LEU A 171 6.63 4.54 23.40
C LEU A 171 7.93 4.35 22.63
N THR A 172 8.48 3.14 22.66
CA THR A 172 9.66 2.77 21.87
C THR A 172 9.46 1.39 21.26
N VAL A 173 9.70 1.29 19.95
CA VAL A 173 9.73 0.02 19.23
C VAL A 173 11.18 -0.42 19.07
N LEU A 174 11.52 -1.56 19.65
CA LEU A 174 12.88 -2.10 19.72
C LEU A 174 13.13 -3.04 18.54
N ALA A 175 13.50 -2.47 17.39
CA ALA A 175 13.94 -3.25 16.24
C ALA A 175 15.27 -3.96 16.52
N GLU A 176 15.43 -5.17 15.98
CA GLU A 176 16.65 -5.96 16.19
C GLU A 176 17.87 -5.24 15.60
N GLY A 177 18.90 -5.05 16.43
CA GLY A 177 20.13 -4.37 16.02
C GLY A 177 20.06 -2.83 16.03
N ASP A 178 18.94 -2.24 16.45
CA ASP A 178 18.84 -0.79 16.62
C ASP A 178 19.44 -0.35 17.96
N SER A 179 20.56 0.36 17.91
CA SER A 179 21.25 0.86 19.09
C SER A 179 20.67 2.16 19.62
N ASN A 180 19.85 2.87 18.84
CA ASN A 180 19.24 4.15 19.21
C ASN A 180 17.78 4.22 18.69
N PRO A 181 16.89 3.39 19.25
CA PRO A 181 15.51 3.33 18.80
C PRO A 181 14.79 4.66 19.04
N PRO A 182 13.95 5.13 18.10
CA PRO A 182 13.19 6.37 18.27
C PRO A 182 12.28 6.32 19.51
N ILE A 183 12.25 7.41 20.26
CA ILE A 183 11.36 7.60 21.40
C ILE A 183 10.21 8.49 20.97
N ILE A 184 8.99 7.95 21.02
CA ILE A 184 7.77 8.63 20.62
C ILE A 184 7.06 9.14 21.85
N GLU A 185 6.73 10.43 21.90
CA GLU A 185 5.97 11.00 23.02
C GLU A 185 4.48 10.66 22.88
N ILE A 186 3.89 10.16 23.97
CA ILE A 186 2.46 9.84 24.06
C ILE A 186 1.74 10.95 24.83
N SER A 187 0.72 11.56 24.22
CA SER A 187 -0.14 12.55 24.86
C SER A 187 -1.55 12.56 24.24
N GLU A 188 -2.56 12.87 25.05
CA GLU A 188 -3.93 13.10 24.56
C GLU A 188 -4.00 14.28 23.58
N ASP A 189 -3.15 15.29 23.76
CA ASP A 189 -3.08 16.48 22.89
C ASP A 189 -2.51 16.17 21.49
N ARG A 190 -2.03 14.94 21.28
CA ARG A 190 -1.51 14.45 20.00
C ARG A 190 -2.52 13.61 19.22
N ALA A 191 -3.81 13.73 19.52
CA ALA A 191 -4.91 13.08 18.80
C ALA A 191 -5.13 13.70 17.41
N ALA A 192 -4.21 13.45 16.48
CA ALA A 192 -4.38 13.76 15.06
C ALA A 192 -4.88 12.51 14.33
N LYS A 193 -6.05 12.61 13.69
CA LYS A 193 -6.63 11.50 12.96
C LYS A 193 -5.76 11.09 11.77
N SER A 194 -5.59 9.80 11.55
CA SER A 194 -4.84 9.30 10.38
C SER A 194 -5.68 9.40 9.11
N HIS A 195 -5.04 9.57 7.95
CA HIS A 195 -5.77 9.58 6.67
C HIS A 195 -6.45 8.21 6.38
N ILE A 196 -5.96 7.10 6.93
CA ILE A 196 -6.63 5.79 6.85
C ILE A 196 -7.93 5.85 7.63
N SER A 197 -7.90 6.33 8.88
CA SER A 197 -9.09 6.48 9.72
C SER A 197 -10.12 7.43 9.08
N ASP A 198 -9.67 8.55 8.52
CA ASP A 198 -10.54 9.49 7.79
C ASP A 198 -11.19 8.84 6.57
N SER A 199 -10.39 8.10 5.79
CA SER A 199 -10.88 7.42 4.60
C SER A 199 -11.89 6.32 4.96
N VAL A 200 -11.62 5.55 6.01
CA VAL A 200 -12.53 4.49 6.48
C VAL A 200 -13.82 5.07 7.04
N GLU A 201 -13.79 6.19 7.77
CA GLU A 201 -15.03 6.83 8.23
C GLU A 201 -15.89 7.31 7.04
N LYS A 202 -15.25 7.83 6.00
CA LYS A 202 -15.92 8.33 4.79
C LYS A 202 -16.43 7.21 3.88
N HIS A 203 -15.68 6.11 3.76
CA HIS A 203 -15.89 5.08 2.74
C HIS A 203 -16.31 3.70 3.29
N GLY A 204 -16.25 3.50 4.61
CA GLY A 204 -16.27 2.17 5.24
C GLY A 204 -14.92 1.46 5.10
N GLU A 205 -14.80 0.20 5.52
CA GLU A 205 -13.64 -0.63 5.17
C GLU A 205 -13.62 -0.82 3.64
N PHE A 206 -12.46 -0.71 2.99
CA PHE A 206 -12.40 -0.60 1.54
C PHE A 206 -11.06 -1.05 0.94
N LEU A 207 -11.08 -1.32 -0.36
CA LEU A 207 -9.88 -1.54 -1.16
C LEU A 207 -9.28 -0.18 -1.52
N GLN A 208 -8.11 0.13 -0.97
CA GLN A 208 -7.46 1.43 -1.12
C GLN A 208 -6.64 1.53 -2.40
N HIS A 209 -5.81 0.53 -2.70
CA HIS A 209 -5.02 0.55 -3.93
C HIS A 209 -4.63 -0.85 -4.38
N TYR A 210 -4.26 -0.92 -5.67
CA TYR A 210 -3.43 -1.99 -6.19
C TYR A 210 -2.05 -1.41 -6.48
N ALA A 211 -1.02 -2.11 -6.03
CA ALA A 211 0.35 -1.83 -6.40
C ALA A 211 0.68 -2.58 -7.69
N LEU A 212 0.91 -1.83 -8.77
CA LEU A 212 1.10 -2.34 -10.11
C LEU A 212 2.59 -2.61 -10.34
N ASP A 213 2.92 -3.85 -10.67
CA ASP A 213 4.31 -4.28 -10.91
C ASP A 213 4.84 -3.63 -12.20
N ALA A 214 5.74 -2.67 -12.01
CA ALA A 214 6.22 -1.81 -13.07
C ALA A 214 7.12 -2.56 -14.07
N THR A 215 7.68 -3.70 -13.67
CA THR A 215 8.49 -4.54 -14.57
C THR A 215 7.68 -5.03 -15.77
N TYR A 216 6.37 -5.23 -15.62
CA TYR A 216 5.48 -5.62 -16.72
C TYR A 216 5.24 -4.49 -17.72
N PHE A 217 5.37 -3.24 -17.29
CA PHE A 217 5.49 -2.15 -18.24
C PHE A 217 6.81 -2.31 -18.98
N PHE A 218 7.96 -2.45 -18.30
CA PHE A 218 9.31 -2.37 -18.89
C PHE A 218 9.78 -3.54 -19.77
N THR A 219 9.35 -4.77 -19.48
CA THR A 219 10.02 -6.00 -19.99
C THR A 219 9.30 -6.69 -21.14
N SER A 220 8.01 -6.46 -21.36
CA SER A 220 7.31 -7.19 -22.41
C SER A 220 7.68 -6.65 -23.80
N GLU A 221 8.01 -7.55 -24.72
CA GLU A 221 7.99 -7.31 -26.18
C GLU A 221 6.62 -6.80 -26.69
N ASN A 222 5.64 -6.66 -25.80
CA ASN A 222 4.24 -6.30 -26.06
C ASN A 222 3.77 -4.96 -25.46
N PHE A 223 4.58 -4.23 -24.67
CA PHE A 223 4.20 -2.91 -24.14
C PHE A 223 5.16 -1.79 -24.52
N PHE A 224 6.47 -2.04 -24.64
CA PHE A 224 7.42 -1.08 -25.18
C PHE A 224 7.93 -1.54 -26.53
N ASP A 225 7.46 -0.90 -27.61
CA ASP A 225 8.07 -1.08 -28.93
C ASP A 225 9.56 -0.71 -28.84
N ARG A 226 10.41 -1.70 -29.11
CA ARG A 226 11.88 -1.64 -29.00
C ARG A 226 12.50 -0.52 -29.83
N ARG A 227 11.74 0.10 -30.73
CA ARG A 227 12.24 1.04 -31.75
C ARG A 227 12.31 2.51 -31.32
N LYS A 228 11.78 2.89 -30.14
CA LYS A 228 11.88 4.27 -29.62
C LYS A 228 12.55 4.43 -28.26
N ALA A 229 12.96 3.34 -27.61
CA ALA A 229 13.71 3.41 -26.38
C ALA A 229 15.09 4.03 -26.66
N ARG A 230 15.37 5.21 -26.10
CA ARG A 230 16.74 5.71 -26.03
C ARG A 230 17.58 4.67 -25.27
N PRO A 231 18.77 4.30 -25.76
CA PRO A 231 19.64 3.39 -25.01
C PRO A 231 19.98 4.05 -23.68
N GLY A 232 19.56 3.45 -22.56
CA GLY A 232 19.97 3.87 -21.21
C GLY A 232 18.89 4.33 -20.22
N MET A 233 17.60 4.38 -20.58
CA MET A 233 16.53 4.80 -19.64
C MET A 233 15.30 3.90 -19.70
N LYS A 234 15.36 2.73 -19.06
CA LYS A 234 14.21 1.86 -18.80
C LYS A 234 14.11 1.61 -17.30
N THR A 235 13.69 2.62 -16.56
CA THR A 235 13.67 2.61 -15.09
C THR A 235 12.36 3.19 -14.55
N MET A 236 12.04 2.88 -13.29
CA MET A 236 10.94 3.53 -12.56
C MET A 236 10.92 5.06 -12.67
N ASP A 237 12.09 5.69 -12.66
CA ASP A 237 12.24 7.15 -12.81
C ASP A 237 11.72 7.65 -14.16
N HIS A 238 11.96 6.88 -15.24
CA HIS A 238 11.41 7.22 -16.55
C HIS A 238 9.89 7.07 -16.60
N LEU A 239 9.35 6.02 -15.96
CA LEU A 239 7.89 5.85 -15.84
C LEU A 239 7.28 7.04 -15.09
N PHE A 240 7.80 7.40 -13.92
CA PHE A 240 7.36 8.55 -13.14
C PHE A 240 7.42 9.85 -13.94
N GLN A 241 8.55 10.14 -14.58
CA GLN A 241 8.72 11.36 -15.35
C GLN A 241 7.78 11.40 -16.57
N THR A 242 7.55 10.25 -17.21
CA THR A 242 6.57 10.13 -18.30
C THR A 242 5.14 10.36 -17.80
N VAL A 243 4.82 9.83 -16.61
CA VAL A 243 3.56 10.09 -15.90
C VAL A 243 3.34 11.58 -15.67
N LYS A 244 4.36 12.25 -15.14
CA LYS A 244 4.34 13.65 -14.78
C LYS A 244 4.30 14.58 -15.99
N ASP A 245 5.25 14.46 -16.92
CA ASP A 245 5.43 15.41 -18.03
C ASP A 245 4.29 15.36 -19.04
N ARG A 246 3.62 14.20 -19.15
CA ARG A 246 2.56 13.98 -20.12
C ARG A 246 1.16 14.02 -19.51
N ASP A 247 1.05 14.29 -18.21
CA ASP A 247 -0.22 14.39 -17.49
C ASP A 247 -1.12 13.15 -17.66
N ILE A 248 -0.53 11.96 -17.50
CA ILE A 248 -1.21 10.66 -17.68
C ILE A 248 -2.31 10.47 -16.65
N LEU A 249 -1.88 10.64 -15.40
CA LEU A 249 -2.64 10.45 -14.19
C LEU A 249 -2.07 11.46 -13.20
N PRO A 250 -2.94 12.11 -12.40
CA PRO A 250 -2.49 12.98 -11.34
C PRO A 250 -1.61 12.18 -10.37
N LEU A 251 -0.50 12.77 -9.92
CA LEU A 251 0.45 12.13 -9.01
C LEU A 251 0.26 12.66 -7.59
N ALA A 252 0.33 11.76 -6.62
CA ALA A 252 0.42 12.14 -5.21
C ALA A 252 1.88 12.31 -4.78
N SER A 253 2.74 11.39 -5.21
CA SER A 253 4.17 11.43 -4.91
C SER A 253 4.88 12.53 -5.71
N GLU A 254 5.80 13.23 -5.04
CA GLU A 254 6.58 14.30 -5.66
C GLU A 254 7.74 13.75 -6.54
N HIS A 255 8.21 12.54 -6.23
CA HIS A 255 9.31 11.80 -6.88
C HIS A 255 9.18 10.29 -6.64
N VAL A 256 10.02 9.48 -7.30
CA VAL A 256 10.15 8.04 -7.02
C VAL A 256 10.87 7.84 -5.70
N LEU A 257 10.31 7.00 -4.83
CA LEU A 257 10.92 6.62 -3.57
C LEU A 257 11.62 5.27 -3.70
N GLU A 258 12.84 5.17 -3.18
CA GLU A 258 13.65 3.95 -3.14
C GLU A 258 13.82 3.49 -1.70
N GLY A 259 13.68 2.18 -1.46
CA GLY A 259 13.90 1.58 -0.15
C GLY A 259 14.23 0.10 -0.24
N SER A 260 14.22 -0.57 0.91
CA SER A 260 14.38 -2.02 1.00
C SER A 260 13.13 -2.66 1.56
N ALA A 261 12.74 -3.78 0.95
CA ALA A 261 11.84 -4.75 1.54
C ALA A 261 12.63 -5.93 2.11
N GLY A 262 11.96 -6.80 2.84
CA GLY A 262 12.54 -8.01 3.42
C GLY A 262 12.91 -7.85 4.89
N ARG A 263 12.61 -8.89 5.68
CA ARG A 263 12.88 -8.95 7.12
C ARG A 263 14.15 -9.72 7.43
N THR A 264 14.59 -10.61 6.53
CA THR A 264 15.80 -11.41 6.69
C THR A 264 16.84 -11.05 5.62
N PRO A 265 18.13 -11.31 5.82
CA PRO A 265 19.14 -11.05 4.79
C PRO A 265 18.84 -11.74 3.45
N GLU A 266 18.16 -12.90 3.48
CA GLU A 266 17.87 -13.73 2.31
C GLU A 266 16.72 -13.21 1.44
N ASP A 267 15.78 -12.45 2.04
CA ASP A 267 14.65 -11.86 1.32
C ASP A 267 14.76 -10.35 1.12
N ARG A 268 15.86 -9.74 1.57
CA ARG A 268 16.14 -8.32 1.36
C ARG A 268 16.37 -8.00 -0.11
N HIS A 269 15.64 -7.00 -0.60
CA HIS A 269 15.77 -6.51 -1.96
C HIS A 269 15.36 -5.04 -2.06
N VAL A 270 15.87 -4.36 -3.09
CA VAL A 270 15.60 -2.94 -3.31
C VAL A 270 14.24 -2.79 -3.99
N VAL A 271 13.48 -1.78 -3.58
CA VAL A 271 12.17 -1.48 -4.14
C VAL A 271 12.09 0.00 -4.48
N LYS A 272 11.60 0.30 -5.69
CA LYS A 272 11.25 1.65 -6.13
C LYS A 272 9.74 1.76 -6.29
N GLN A 273 9.14 2.86 -5.85
CA GLN A 273 7.68 3.01 -5.91
C GLN A 273 7.24 4.48 -5.90
N PHE A 274 6.03 4.73 -6.39
CA PHE A 274 5.36 6.03 -6.28
C PHE A 274 3.84 5.86 -6.35
N PHE A 275 3.10 6.81 -5.78
CA PHE A 275 1.65 6.84 -5.83
C PHE A 275 1.11 7.82 -6.88
N GLY A 276 0.11 7.37 -7.64
CA GLY A 276 -0.86 8.24 -8.29
C GLY A 276 -1.77 8.89 -7.24
N ALA A 277 -2.47 9.97 -7.62
CA ALA A 277 -3.47 10.65 -6.80
C ALA A 277 -4.76 9.83 -6.65
N GLU A 278 -5.65 10.23 -5.76
CA GLU A 278 -6.99 9.64 -5.64
C GLU A 278 -7.77 9.82 -6.95
N LEU A 279 -8.27 8.72 -7.50
CA LEU A 279 -9.03 8.71 -8.75
C LEU A 279 -10.54 8.54 -8.48
N ALA A 280 -10.94 7.71 -7.52
CA ALA A 280 -12.35 7.55 -7.13
C ALA A 280 -12.51 6.88 -5.75
N HIS A 281 -13.40 7.40 -4.90
CA HIS A 281 -13.83 6.76 -3.65
C HIS A 281 -12.68 6.26 -2.76
N GLY A 282 -11.67 7.10 -2.54
CA GLY A 282 -10.48 6.77 -1.75
C GLY A 282 -9.44 5.92 -2.46
N TRP A 283 -9.71 5.46 -3.70
CA TRP A 283 -8.80 4.63 -4.47
C TRP A 283 -7.76 5.40 -5.27
N PHE A 284 -6.54 4.89 -5.30
CA PHE A 284 -5.43 5.38 -6.14
C PHE A 284 -4.55 4.22 -6.64
N PRO A 285 -3.79 4.38 -7.74
CA PRO A 285 -2.81 3.39 -8.16
C PRO A 285 -1.47 3.62 -7.45
N GLU A 286 -0.81 2.53 -7.05
CA GLU A 286 0.62 2.51 -6.77
C GLU A 286 1.35 1.89 -7.95
N PHE A 287 2.54 2.41 -8.28
CA PHE A 287 3.47 1.74 -9.16
C PHE A 287 4.66 1.28 -8.32
N ILE A 288 5.11 0.04 -8.53
CA ILE A 288 6.19 -0.56 -7.75
C ILE A 288 7.11 -1.41 -8.63
N GLU A 289 8.42 -1.29 -8.44
CA GLU A 289 9.45 -2.10 -9.08
C GLU A 289 10.31 -2.73 -7.99
N ARG A 290 10.35 -4.07 -7.93
CA ARG A 290 11.23 -4.81 -7.02
C ARG A 290 12.44 -5.32 -7.78
N MET A 291 13.64 -5.01 -7.28
CA MET A 291 14.91 -5.30 -7.93
C MET A 291 15.68 -6.40 -7.19
N GLY A 292 16.02 -7.47 -7.90
CA GLY A 292 16.88 -8.55 -7.41
C GLY A 292 16.35 -9.93 -7.80
N PRO A 293 17.22 -10.95 -7.87
CA PRO A 293 16.85 -12.30 -8.32
C PRO A 293 15.88 -13.02 -7.37
N ASN A 294 15.82 -12.61 -6.10
CA ASN A 294 14.95 -13.19 -5.07
C ASN A 294 13.88 -12.20 -4.59
N ALA A 295 13.54 -11.20 -5.41
CA ALA A 295 12.55 -10.19 -5.06
C ALA A 295 11.18 -10.85 -4.79
N LYS A 296 10.65 -10.67 -3.59
CA LYS A 296 9.34 -11.18 -3.17
C LYS A 296 8.30 -10.08 -3.20
N ARG A 297 7.12 -10.40 -3.74
CA ARG A 297 5.94 -9.53 -3.76
C ARG A 297 5.32 -9.40 -2.37
N GLY A 298 4.52 -8.34 -2.18
CA GLY A 298 3.75 -8.16 -0.95
C GLY A 298 4.56 -7.90 0.31
N LEU A 299 5.85 -7.61 0.23
CA LEU A 299 6.62 -7.20 1.42
C LEU A 299 6.60 -5.69 1.60
N PHE A 300 6.47 -5.22 2.84
CA PHE A 300 6.52 -3.81 3.16
C PHE A 300 7.91 -3.24 2.87
N VAL A 301 7.93 -1.99 2.42
CA VAL A 301 9.17 -1.25 2.15
C VAL A 301 9.34 -0.22 3.24
N ALA A 302 10.00 -0.63 4.34
CA ALA A 302 9.99 0.09 5.61
C ALA A 302 10.33 1.58 5.50
N ASN A 303 11.26 1.95 4.61
CA ASN A 303 11.75 3.33 4.48
C ASN A 303 10.91 4.21 3.54
N THR A 304 10.12 3.63 2.63
CA THR A 304 9.35 4.38 1.62
C THR A 304 7.88 4.49 1.97
N VAL A 305 7.31 3.52 2.72
CA VAL A 305 5.94 3.59 3.25
C VAL A 305 5.73 4.94 3.94
N LEU A 306 6.69 5.38 4.75
CA LEU A 306 6.67 6.69 5.41
C LEU A 306 6.54 7.86 4.43
N GLY A 307 7.31 7.85 3.35
CA GLY A 307 7.30 8.91 2.35
C GLY A 307 6.00 8.92 1.55
N LEU A 308 5.56 7.75 1.10
CA LEU A 308 4.35 7.56 0.32
C LEU A 308 3.09 8.02 1.07
N TYR A 309 2.94 7.58 2.31
CA TYR A 309 1.77 7.92 3.12
C TYR A 309 1.77 9.39 3.54
N ARG A 310 2.94 10.01 3.78
CA ARG A 310 3.03 11.47 3.98
C ARG A 310 2.63 12.26 2.73
N ASP A 311 3.02 11.79 1.56
CA ASP A 311 2.61 12.43 0.30
C ASP A 311 1.09 12.34 0.11
N LYS A 312 0.46 11.23 0.51
CA LYS A 312 -1.01 11.12 0.56
C LYS A 312 -1.68 12.05 1.56
N GLU A 313 -1.11 12.18 2.75
CA GLU A 313 -1.66 13.10 3.74
C GLU A 313 -1.60 14.56 3.28
N LYS A 314 -0.55 14.95 2.54
CA LYS A 314 -0.47 16.29 1.92
C LYS A 314 -1.50 16.46 0.81
N GLU A 315 -1.74 15.44 0.00
CA GLU A 315 -2.73 15.47 -1.08
C GLU A 315 -4.14 15.70 -0.52
N MET A 316 -4.54 14.95 0.51
CA MET A 316 -5.88 14.99 1.09
C MET A 316 -6.20 16.30 1.85
N LYS A 317 -5.17 17.10 2.17
CA LYS A 317 -5.31 18.40 2.84
C LYS A 317 -5.43 19.59 1.88
N LYS A 318 -5.31 19.36 0.57
CA LYS A 318 -5.47 20.40 -0.47
C LYS A 318 -6.92 20.49 -0.94
#